data_AF-A7RR99-F1
#
_entry.id   AF-A7RR99-F1
#
_cell.length_a   1.000
_cell.length_b   1.000
_cell.length_c   1.000
_cell.angle_alpha   90.00
_cell.angle_beta   90.00
_cell.angle_gamma   90.00
#
_symmetry.space_group_name_H-M   'P 1'
#
loop_
_entity.id
_entity.type
_entity.pdbx_description
1 polymer ?
#
loop_
_entity_poly.entity_id
_entity_poly.type
_entity_poly.pdbx_seq_one_letter_code
_entity_poly.pdbx_strand_id
1 'polypeptide(L)'
;WKSRDGDVMDYWAGATPRSEKCACGLTNTCVRHDLVCNCDAWDSVWRSDGGYITDFTSLPVQEVIFNVRGTGLKSNFTLGSLECFGTRS
;
A
#
# COMPACT_ATOMS: atom_id res chain seq x y z
N TRP A 1 -0.02 -5.74 -4.28
CA TRP A 1 0.25 -6.89 -3.36
C TRP A 1 -0.64 -8.05 -3.77
N LYS A 2 -0.36 -9.29 -3.35
CA LYS A 2 -1.25 -10.42 -3.65
C LYS A 2 -2.18 -10.75 -2.50
N SER A 3 -3.47 -10.89 -2.80
CA SER A 3 -4.52 -11.28 -1.87
C SER A 3 -4.40 -12.74 -1.44
N ARG A 4 -5.24 -13.15 -0.49
CA ARG A 4 -5.41 -14.55 -0.06
C ARG A 4 -5.78 -15.51 -1.20
N ASP A 5 -6.38 -14.99 -2.26
CA ASP A 5 -6.83 -15.77 -3.41
C ASP A 5 -5.83 -15.67 -4.59
N GLY A 6 -4.71 -14.98 -4.39
CA GLY A 6 -3.64 -14.80 -5.38
C GLY A 6 -3.85 -13.62 -6.32
N ASP A 7 -4.93 -12.85 -6.15
CA ASP A 7 -5.23 -11.68 -6.98
C ASP A 7 -4.23 -10.56 -6.73
N VAL A 8 -3.79 -9.92 -7.80
CA VAL A 8 -2.95 -8.72 -7.72
C VAL A 8 -3.82 -7.51 -7.42
N MET A 9 -3.65 -6.97 -6.22
CA MET A 9 -4.39 -5.82 -5.71
C MET A 9 -3.75 -4.50 -6.17
N ASP A 10 -4.60 -3.51 -6.46
CA ASP A 10 -4.26 -2.24 -7.13
C ASP A 10 -4.05 -1.04 -6.18
N TYR A 11 -4.28 -1.21 -4.89
CA TYR A 11 -4.12 -0.17 -3.87
C TYR A 11 -3.11 -0.61 -2.80
N TRP A 12 -2.66 0.32 -1.96
CA TRP A 12 -1.78 0.01 -0.83
C TRP A 12 -2.29 0.58 0.49
N ALA A 13 -2.04 -0.18 1.56
CA ALA A 13 -2.12 0.17 2.98
C ALA A 13 -2.65 1.58 3.31
N GLY A 14 -3.82 1.65 3.94
CA GLY A 14 -4.54 2.88 4.27
C GLY A 14 -5.38 3.44 3.12
N ALA A 15 -5.25 2.92 1.90
CA ALA A 15 -6.16 3.22 0.80
C ALA A 15 -7.36 2.26 0.73
N THR A 16 -8.38 2.64 -0.04
CA THR A 16 -9.58 1.84 -0.28
C THR A 16 -9.38 0.91 -1.48
N PRO A 17 -10.01 -0.27 -1.51
CA PRO A 17 -10.00 -1.14 -2.68
C PRO A 17 -10.42 -0.42 -3.96
N ARG A 18 -9.77 -0.74 -5.09
CA ARG A 18 -10.03 -0.15 -6.42
C ARG A 18 -9.73 1.34 -6.54
N SER A 19 -8.98 1.91 -5.60
CA SER A 19 -8.60 3.33 -5.65
C SER A 19 -7.39 3.61 -6.53
N GLU A 20 -6.60 2.59 -6.87
CA GLU A 20 -5.31 2.73 -7.56
C GLU A 20 -4.33 3.69 -6.83
N LYS A 21 -4.51 3.86 -5.51
CA LYS A 21 -3.84 4.89 -4.70
C LYS A 21 -3.23 4.30 -3.44
N CYS A 22 -2.33 5.08 -2.83
CA CYS A 22 -1.91 4.95 -1.44
C CYS A 22 -2.75 5.89 -0.56
N ALA A 23 -2.63 5.75 0.77
CA ALA A 23 -3.38 6.56 1.73
C ALA A 23 -3.27 8.07 1.45
N CYS A 24 -2.06 8.59 1.18
CA CYS A 24 -1.85 10.01 0.91
C CYS A 24 -2.58 10.51 -0.36
N GLY A 25 -2.77 9.62 -1.35
CA GLY A 25 -3.43 9.93 -2.61
C GLY A 25 -4.95 10.02 -2.49
N LEU A 26 -5.53 9.42 -1.43
CA LEU A 26 -6.94 9.59 -1.08
C LEU A 26 -7.19 10.94 -0.39
N THR A 27 -6.27 11.35 0.48
CA THR A 27 -6.40 12.56 1.30
C THR A 27 -5.80 13.81 0.65
N ASN A 28 -5.19 13.66 -0.53
CA ASN A 28 -4.44 14.72 -1.21
C ASN A 28 -3.32 15.31 -0.32
N THR A 29 -2.67 14.44 0.45
CA THR A 29 -1.58 14.80 1.37
C THR A 29 -0.24 14.17 0.98
N CYS A 30 -0.13 13.64 -0.24
CA CYS A 30 1.17 13.22 -0.76
C CYS A 30 2.10 14.44 -0.87
N VAL A 31 3.41 14.21 -0.92
CA VAL A 31 4.42 15.28 -1.06
C VAL A 31 4.13 16.21 -2.24
N ARG A 32 3.56 15.68 -3.32
CA ARG A 32 2.97 16.46 -4.41
C ARG A 32 1.52 16.04 -4.59
N HIS A 33 0.63 17.01 -4.70
CA HIS A 33 -0.83 16.80 -4.76
C HIS A 33 -1.29 16.09 -6.05
N ASP A 34 -0.46 16.04 -7.08
CA ASP A 34 -0.74 15.35 -8.35
C ASP A 34 -0.39 13.85 -8.32
N LEU A 35 0.15 13.33 -7.21
CA LEU A 35 0.60 11.94 -7.09
C LEU A 35 -0.45 11.03 -6.44
N VAL A 36 -0.39 9.74 -6.80
CA VAL A 36 -1.23 8.69 -6.21
C VAL A 36 -0.57 8.03 -4.99
N CYS A 37 0.76 7.99 -4.94
CA CYS A 37 1.57 7.55 -3.81
C CYS A 37 2.79 8.45 -3.61
N ASN A 38 3.36 8.51 -2.40
CA ASN A 38 4.61 9.24 -2.17
C ASN A 38 5.80 8.59 -2.89
N CYS A 39 5.80 7.27 -3.06
CA CYS A 39 6.85 6.55 -3.80
C CYS A 39 6.93 6.94 -5.29
N ASP A 40 5.90 7.58 -5.85
CA ASP A 40 5.89 8.09 -7.23
C ASP A 40 6.61 9.44 -7.40
N ALA A 41 7.10 10.05 -6.30
CA ALA A 41 7.72 11.36 -6.35
C ALA A 41 9.04 11.40 -7.12
N TRP A 42 9.81 10.31 -7.08
CA TRP A 42 11.06 10.10 -7.82
C TRP A 42 12.09 11.24 -7.63
N ASP A 43 12.14 11.80 -6.42
CA ASP A 43 12.94 12.98 -6.07
C ASP A 43 14.24 12.63 -5.34
N SER A 44 14.67 11.37 -5.37
CA SER A 44 15.83 10.84 -4.63
C SER A 44 15.78 11.01 -3.10
N VAL A 45 14.59 11.29 -2.55
CA VAL A 45 14.35 11.37 -1.10
C VAL A 45 13.66 10.07 -0.63
N TRP A 46 13.97 9.61 0.58
CA TRP A 46 13.20 8.51 1.18
C TRP A 46 11.76 8.95 1.41
N ARG A 47 10.83 8.24 0.79
CA ARG A 47 9.40 8.45 0.89
C ARG A 47 8.75 7.19 1.46
N SER A 48 7.61 7.38 2.13
CA SER A 48 6.88 6.28 2.76
C SER A 48 5.39 6.41 2.50
N ASP A 49 4.78 5.26 2.26
CA ASP A 49 3.35 5.05 2.18
C ASP A 49 3.01 3.87 3.11
N GLY A 50 1.92 3.97 3.86
CA GLY A 50 1.57 2.94 4.83
C GLY A 50 0.21 3.19 5.48
N GLY A 51 -0.19 2.23 6.32
CA GLY A 51 -1.49 2.18 6.97
C GLY A 51 -1.96 0.74 7.14
N TYR A 52 -3.21 0.57 7.57
CA TYR A 52 -3.84 -0.74 7.62
C TYR A 52 -4.44 -1.11 6.26
N ILE A 53 -4.27 -2.37 5.86
CA ILE A 53 -5.13 -2.97 4.84
C ILE A 53 -6.33 -3.51 5.60
N THR A 54 -7.53 -3.03 5.28
CA THR A 54 -8.76 -3.33 6.05
C THR A 54 -9.80 -4.11 5.26
N ASP A 55 -9.53 -4.43 3.99
CA ASP A 55 -10.36 -5.33 3.21
C ASP A 55 -10.17 -6.77 3.67
N PHE A 56 -10.97 -7.17 4.66
CA PHE A 56 -10.91 -8.49 5.28
C PHE A 56 -11.20 -9.63 4.30
N THR A 57 -11.89 -9.35 3.18
CA THR A 57 -12.20 -10.38 2.18
C THR A 57 -10.95 -10.81 1.41
N SER A 58 -10.02 -9.88 1.21
CA SER A 58 -8.77 -10.07 0.47
C SER A 58 -7.57 -10.46 1.33
N LEU A 59 -7.67 -10.31 2.66
CA LEU A 59 -6.60 -10.65 3.60
C LEU A 59 -6.51 -12.15 3.92
N PRO A 60 -5.32 -12.68 4.27
CA PRO A 60 -4.05 -11.97 4.47
C PRO A 60 -3.30 -11.64 3.17
N VAL A 61 -2.31 -10.74 3.28
CA VAL A 61 -1.34 -10.50 2.20
C VAL A 61 -0.46 -11.73 2.03
N GLN A 62 -0.40 -12.29 0.82
CA GLN A 62 0.50 -13.41 0.49
C GLN A 62 1.87 -12.92 0.01
N GLU A 63 1.89 -11.87 -0.81
CA GLU A 63 3.12 -11.32 -1.39
C GLU A 63 3.06 -9.78 -1.44
N VAL A 64 4.17 -9.13 -1.12
CA VAL A 64 4.35 -7.69 -1.38
C VAL A 64 5.12 -7.55 -2.69
N ILE A 65 4.51 -6.87 -3.65
CA ILE A 65 5.08 -6.67 -4.99
C ILE A 65 5.47 -5.21 -5.11
N PHE A 66 6.73 -4.95 -5.50
CA PHE A 66 7.22 -3.62 -5.83
C PHE A 66 7.38 -3.50 -7.34
N ASN A 67 6.74 -2.51 -7.95
CA ASN A 67 7.03 -2.14 -9.32
C ASN A 67 8.06 -1.01 -9.32
N VAL A 68 9.27 -1.32 -9.78
CA VAL A 68 10.42 -0.45 -9.67
C VAL A 68 10.86 -0.11 -11.09
N ARG A 69 10.90 1.19 -11.45
CA ARG A 69 11.40 1.66 -12.75
C ARG A 69 12.81 2.22 -12.61
N GLY A 70 13.80 1.58 -13.24
CA GLY A 70 15.19 2.04 -13.26
C GLY A 70 16.16 1.18 -12.43
N THR A 71 17.44 1.51 -12.47
CA THR A 71 18.54 0.59 -12.09
C THR A 71 19.17 0.87 -10.71
N GLY A 72 18.59 1.73 -9.87
CA GLY A 72 19.21 2.17 -8.60
C GLY A 72 18.28 2.31 -7.40
N LEU A 73 17.08 1.75 -7.44
CA LEU A 73 16.04 2.02 -6.46
C LEU A 73 16.11 1.03 -5.28
N LYS A 74 16.38 1.58 -4.09
CA LYS A 74 16.25 0.85 -2.82
C LYS A 74 14.80 0.92 -2.37
N SER A 75 14.23 -0.20 -1.95
CA SER A 75 12.93 -0.27 -1.30
C SER A 75 13.08 -0.94 0.05
N ASN A 76 12.34 -0.46 1.05
CA ASN A 76 12.23 -1.09 2.36
C ASN A 76 10.75 -1.23 2.68
N PHE A 77 10.37 -2.33 3.31
CA PHE A 77 9.00 -2.58 3.70
C PHE A 77 8.93 -3.32 5.02
N THR A 78 7.81 -3.13 5.70
CA THR A 78 7.42 -3.90 6.87
C THR A 78 5.96 -4.29 6.68
N LEU A 79 5.67 -5.57 6.87
CA LEU A 79 4.32 -6.10 6.86
C LEU A 79 4.04 -6.65 8.26
N GLY A 80 3.05 -6.06 8.94
CA GLY A 80 2.61 -6.51 10.26
C GLY A 80 1.88 -7.86 10.19
N SER A 81 1.71 -8.50 11.34
CA SER A 81 0.86 -9.69 11.46
C SER A 81 -0.59 -9.37 11.10
N LEU A 82 -1.33 -10.37 10.62
CA LEU A 82 -2.78 -10.26 10.48
C LEU A 82 -3.41 -10.05 11.86
N GLU A 83 -4.16 -8.96 12.01
CA GLU A 83 -4.91 -8.65 13.22
C GLU A 83 -6.39 -9.00 13.03
N CYS A 84 -6.94 -9.83 13.93
CA CYS A 84 -8.34 -10.22 13.93
C CYS A 84 -9.04 -9.61 15.15
N PHE A 85 -10.08 -8.82 14.91
CA PHE A 85 -10.89 -8.20 15.95
C PHE A 85 -12.29 -8.79 15.95
N GLY A 86 -12.82 -9.08 17.13
CA GLY A 86 -14.21 -9.49 17.32
C GLY A 86 -14.69 -9.04 18.69
N THR A 87 -15.91 -8.52 18.76
CA THR A 87 -16.58 -8.31 20.05
C THR A 87 -17.33 -9.60 20.39
N ARG A 88 -17.15 -10.09 21.63
CA ARG A 88 -18.04 -11.13 22.16
C ARG A 88 -19.45 -10.53 22.26
N SER A 89 -20.43 -11.20 21.65
CA SER A 89 -21.86 -10.98 21.89
C SER A 89 -22.28 -11.57 23.23
#